data_AF-A0A4Q4NJA3-F1
#
_entry.id   AF-A0A4Q4NJA3-F1
#
_cell.length_a   1.000
_cell.length_b   1.000
_cell.length_c   1.000
_cell.angle_alpha   90.00
_cell.angle_beta   90.00
_cell.angle_gamma   90.00
#
_symmetry.space_group_name_H-M   'P 1'
#
loop_
_entity.id
_entity.type
_entity.pdbx_description
1 polymer ?
#
loop_
_entity_poly.entity_id
_entity_poly.type
_entity_poly.pdbx_seq_one_letter_code
_entity_poly.pdbx_strand_id
1 'polypeptide(L)'
;MNFLASPELITAMSYSGSTTFNPMTDSIPTPDGKPFKFTPPKGSDLPSAGFADGNPDFMPTPGVPDPSVDVIVSPTSTRLALLDPFPAFPDSDFTGLKVLYKVKGQCTTDTISAAGPWLKYKGHLPNISENTLIGAVNAQTDEVNVAYDLDGKTSGIPELAKRWRDQGIEWLVVAEHNYGEGSAREHAALQPRYLGGRVILAKSFARIHETNLKKQGIVPLTFANEADYDAFEACDEVATRGLLDVLKSGGKGEVELVLKKKDGSEKVVKTKHTLSQDQCGFVLAGSALNLLARKGREMKEEVTRSAELTD
;
A
#
# COMPACT_ATOMS: atom_id res chain seq x y z
N MET A 1 -6.99 -16.97 -19.11
CA MET A 1 -6.83 -15.58 -19.61
C MET A 1 -8.06 -14.80 -19.19
N ASN A 2 -7.90 -13.55 -18.77
CA ASN A 2 -8.99 -12.66 -18.39
C ASN A 2 -8.97 -11.44 -19.31
N PHE A 3 -10.13 -10.97 -19.77
CA PHE A 3 -10.27 -9.84 -20.69
C PHE A 3 -11.28 -8.84 -20.16
N LEU A 4 -11.07 -7.56 -20.47
CA LEU A 4 -12.04 -6.49 -20.24
C LEU A 4 -12.73 -6.15 -21.56
N ALA A 5 -14.05 -6.11 -21.57
CA ALA A 5 -14.85 -5.74 -22.74
C ALA A 5 -16.16 -5.07 -22.29
N SER A 6 -16.91 -4.50 -23.24
CA SER A 6 -18.22 -3.93 -22.93
C SER A 6 -19.23 -5.03 -22.57
N PRO A 7 -20.28 -4.75 -21.77
CA PRO A 7 -21.27 -5.74 -21.37
C PRO A 7 -21.95 -6.46 -22.55
N GLU A 8 -22.15 -5.75 -23.67
CA GLU A 8 -22.76 -6.28 -24.88
C GLU A 8 -21.85 -7.32 -25.55
N LEU A 9 -20.55 -7.04 -25.63
CA LEU A 9 -19.55 -7.99 -26.14
C LEU A 9 -19.44 -9.23 -25.24
N ILE A 10 -19.42 -9.04 -23.92
CA ILE A 10 -19.41 -10.15 -22.96
C ILE A 10 -20.65 -11.04 -23.14
N THR A 11 -21.82 -10.43 -23.33
CA THR A 11 -23.07 -11.17 -23.58
C THR A 11 -22.95 -12.01 -24.85
N ALA A 12 -22.54 -11.40 -25.98
CA ALA A 12 -22.43 -12.11 -27.25
C ALA A 12 -21.40 -13.25 -27.21
N MET A 13 -20.22 -13.02 -26.62
CA MET A 13 -19.18 -14.04 -26.45
C MET A 13 -19.60 -15.15 -25.48
N SER A 14 -20.46 -14.86 -24.50
CA SER A 14 -20.99 -15.88 -23.57
C SER A 14 -21.90 -16.86 -24.29
N TYR A 15 -22.69 -16.40 -25.26
CA TYR A 15 -23.52 -17.28 -26.11
C TYR A 15 -22.69 -18.09 -27.10
N SER A 16 -21.56 -17.58 -27.59
CA SER A 16 -20.69 -18.31 -28.51
C SER A 16 -19.77 -19.31 -27.80
N GLY A 17 -19.47 -19.08 -26.51
CA GLY A 17 -18.49 -19.85 -25.75
C GLY A 17 -17.05 -19.68 -26.25
N SER A 18 -16.76 -18.68 -27.09
CA SER A 18 -15.45 -18.47 -27.72
C SER A 18 -14.99 -17.02 -27.67
N THR A 19 -13.74 -16.82 -27.27
CA THR A 19 -13.06 -15.50 -27.29
C THR A 19 -12.64 -15.06 -28.68
N THR A 20 -12.72 -15.93 -29.70
CA THR A 20 -12.45 -15.58 -31.10
C THR A 20 -13.71 -15.20 -31.88
N PHE A 21 -14.89 -15.32 -31.27
CA PHE A 21 -16.15 -14.99 -31.90
C PHE A 21 -16.28 -13.49 -32.13
N ASN A 22 -16.53 -13.10 -33.38
CA ASN A 22 -16.81 -11.73 -33.76
C ASN A 22 -18.32 -11.54 -33.99
N PRO A 23 -19.06 -10.88 -33.07
CA PRO A 23 -20.51 -10.71 -33.18
C PRO A 23 -20.94 -9.88 -34.41
N MET A 24 -20.02 -9.15 -35.04
CA MET A 24 -20.32 -8.37 -36.26
C MET A 24 -20.31 -9.21 -37.53
N THR A 25 -19.56 -10.31 -37.56
CA THR A 25 -19.36 -11.13 -38.77
C THR A 25 -19.94 -12.52 -38.62
N ASP A 26 -19.77 -13.14 -37.47
CA ASP A 26 -19.94 -14.58 -37.29
C ASP A 26 -21.40 -14.94 -36.96
N SER A 27 -21.69 -16.24 -36.91
CA SER A 27 -23.01 -16.77 -36.54
C SER A 27 -22.84 -17.95 -35.59
N ILE A 28 -23.83 -18.16 -34.74
CA ILE A 28 -23.92 -19.32 -33.84
C ILE A 28 -25.14 -20.17 -34.21
N PRO A 29 -25.10 -21.50 -34.03
CA PRO A 29 -26.25 -22.35 -34.33
C PRO A 29 -27.35 -22.16 -33.27
N THR A 30 -28.60 -22.06 -33.71
CA THR A 30 -29.77 -22.19 -32.85
C THR A 30 -30.03 -23.66 -32.48
N PRO A 31 -30.91 -23.96 -31.50
CA PRO A 31 -31.25 -25.34 -31.16
C PRO A 31 -31.80 -26.20 -32.32
N ASP A 32 -32.40 -25.57 -33.34
CA ASP A 32 -32.86 -26.22 -34.58
C ASP A 32 -31.81 -26.22 -35.71
N GLY A 33 -30.56 -25.81 -35.42
CA GLY A 33 -29.42 -25.87 -36.34
C GLY A 33 -29.31 -24.72 -37.34
N LYS A 34 -30.17 -23.70 -37.26
CA LYS A 34 -30.11 -22.51 -38.14
C LYS A 34 -29.04 -21.52 -37.65
N PRO A 35 -28.45 -20.71 -38.55
CA PRO A 35 -27.53 -19.67 -38.13
C PRO A 35 -28.27 -18.50 -37.48
N PHE A 36 -27.83 -18.11 -36.29
CA PHE A 36 -28.18 -16.86 -35.63
C PHE A 36 -27.00 -15.91 -35.66
N LYS A 37 -27.25 -14.64 -35.98
CA LYS A 37 -26.26 -13.58 -35.97
C LYS A 37 -26.73 -12.45 -35.07
N PHE A 38 -25.85 -11.99 -34.19
CA PHE A 38 -26.13 -10.83 -33.36
C PHE A 38 -26.28 -9.58 -34.23
N THR A 39 -27.18 -8.70 -33.80
CA THR A 39 -27.28 -7.35 -34.34
C THR A 39 -26.93 -6.37 -33.22
N PRO A 40 -26.33 -5.21 -33.51
CA PRO A 40 -26.02 -4.21 -32.49
C PRO A 40 -27.28 -3.86 -31.69
N PRO A 41 -27.25 -3.98 -30.34
CA PRO A 41 -28.41 -3.70 -29.52
C PRO A 41 -28.80 -2.21 -29.61
N LYS A 42 -30.09 -1.92 -29.43
CA LYS A 42 -30.64 -0.56 -29.35
C LYS A 42 -31.42 -0.44 -28.05
N GLY A 43 -31.27 0.67 -27.34
CA GLY A 43 -31.96 0.93 -26.09
C GLY A 43 -32.06 2.42 -25.78
N SER A 44 -32.81 2.76 -24.72
CA SER A 44 -32.88 4.10 -24.15
C SER A 44 -31.83 4.26 -23.05
N ASP A 45 -31.10 5.38 -23.05
CA ASP A 45 -30.08 5.65 -22.02
C ASP A 45 -30.68 5.81 -20.61
N LEU A 46 -31.92 6.32 -20.53
CA LEU A 46 -32.64 6.55 -19.28
C LEU A 46 -34.10 6.07 -19.40
N PRO A 47 -34.71 5.61 -18.29
CA PRO A 47 -36.11 5.21 -18.28
C PRO A 47 -37.02 6.45 -18.47
N SER A 48 -37.93 6.38 -19.45
CA SER A 48 -38.84 7.49 -19.80
C SER A 48 -39.83 7.85 -18.69
N ALA A 49 -40.13 6.90 -17.80
CA ALA A 49 -41.00 7.09 -16.64
C ALA A 49 -40.25 7.51 -15.36
N GLY A 50 -38.93 7.74 -15.44
CA GLY A 50 -38.07 7.98 -14.28
C GLY A 50 -37.53 6.68 -13.65
N PHE A 51 -36.66 6.83 -12.66
CA PHE A 51 -36.13 5.69 -11.88
C PHE A 51 -37.14 5.26 -10.82
N ALA A 52 -37.19 3.96 -10.52
CA ALA A 52 -37.97 3.46 -9.39
C ALA A 52 -37.36 3.95 -8.06
N ASP A 53 -38.21 4.31 -7.10
CA ASP A 53 -37.80 4.86 -5.79
C ASP A 53 -37.02 3.85 -4.89
N GLY A 54 -36.97 2.58 -5.30
CA GLY A 54 -36.33 1.51 -4.52
C GLY A 54 -37.20 1.03 -3.36
N ASN A 55 -36.59 0.31 -2.41
CA ASN A 55 -37.28 -0.13 -1.21
C ASN A 55 -37.10 0.91 -0.08
N PRO A 56 -38.17 1.56 0.41
CA PRO A 56 -38.10 2.53 1.50
C PRO A 56 -37.47 1.98 2.78
N ASP A 57 -37.57 0.66 3.04
CA ASP A 57 -36.98 0.02 4.21
C ASP A 57 -35.45 0.05 4.22
N PHE A 58 -34.82 0.28 3.05
CA PHE A 58 -33.37 0.45 2.93
C PHE A 58 -32.95 1.92 2.95
N MET A 59 -33.87 2.86 3.11
CA MET A 59 -33.51 4.27 3.29
C MET A 59 -32.80 4.42 4.64
N PRO A 60 -31.54 4.91 4.66
CA PRO A 60 -30.81 5.06 5.90
C PRO A 60 -31.49 6.10 6.79
N THR A 61 -31.73 5.75 8.05
CA THR A 61 -32.11 6.75 9.06
C THR A 61 -30.85 7.48 9.51
N PRO A 62 -30.77 8.83 9.44
CA PRO A 62 -29.62 9.56 9.94
C PRO A 62 -29.43 9.31 11.43
N GLY A 63 -28.24 8.86 11.82
CA GLY A 63 -27.89 8.70 13.24
C GLY A 63 -27.82 10.07 13.94
N VAL A 64 -28.30 10.14 15.19
CA VAL A 64 -28.08 11.31 16.06
C VAL A 64 -26.76 11.09 16.80
N PRO A 65 -25.77 12.00 16.69
CA PRO A 65 -24.51 11.86 17.41
C PRO A 65 -24.74 11.87 18.92
N ASP A 66 -24.20 10.86 19.61
CA ASP A 66 -24.24 10.77 21.07
C ASP A 66 -22.81 10.52 21.59
N PRO A 67 -22.18 11.52 22.22
CA PRO A 67 -20.81 11.38 22.73
C PRO A 67 -20.71 10.47 23.97
N SER A 68 -21.83 10.03 24.55
CA SER A 68 -21.86 9.11 25.70
C SER A 68 -21.76 7.63 25.31
N VAL A 69 -21.84 7.32 24.01
CA VAL A 69 -21.78 5.94 23.50
C VAL A 69 -20.33 5.47 23.40
N ASP A 70 -20.01 4.41 24.13
CA ASP A 70 -18.70 3.76 24.06
C ASP A 70 -18.53 2.94 22.78
N VAL A 71 -17.41 3.16 22.08
CA VAL A 71 -17.00 2.32 20.95
C VAL A 71 -16.15 1.16 21.48
N ILE A 72 -16.76 -0.01 21.63
CA ILE A 72 -16.13 -1.19 22.23
C ILE A 72 -15.49 -2.07 21.14
N VAL A 73 -14.18 -2.32 21.28
CA VAL A 73 -13.45 -3.33 20.49
C VAL A 73 -13.01 -4.45 21.43
N SER A 74 -13.51 -5.67 21.21
CA SER A 74 -13.13 -6.82 22.05
C SER A 74 -11.62 -7.11 21.94
N PRO A 75 -10.89 -7.27 23.06
CA PRO A 75 -9.46 -7.59 23.04
C PRO A 75 -9.14 -8.97 22.47
N THR A 76 -10.14 -9.87 22.36
CA THR A 76 -10.00 -11.20 21.76
C THR A 76 -10.56 -11.27 20.33
N SER A 77 -10.98 -10.13 19.78
CA SER A 77 -11.48 -10.06 18.40
C SER A 77 -10.39 -10.44 17.41
N THR A 78 -10.70 -11.31 16.46
CA THR A 78 -9.82 -11.62 15.33
C THR A 78 -10.10 -10.72 14.12
N ARG A 79 -11.10 -9.83 14.21
CA ARG A 79 -11.63 -9.00 13.11
C ARG A 79 -11.28 -7.51 13.25
N LEU A 80 -11.23 -7.03 14.48
CA LEU A 80 -10.99 -5.64 14.85
C LEU A 80 -9.89 -5.61 15.92
N ALA A 81 -8.94 -4.69 15.80
CA ALA A 81 -7.96 -4.37 16.82
C ALA A 81 -7.78 -2.84 16.87
N LEU A 82 -7.54 -2.31 18.06
CA LEU A 82 -7.12 -0.92 18.18
C LEU A 82 -5.74 -0.73 17.55
N LEU A 83 -5.50 0.44 16.98
CA LEU A 83 -4.20 0.79 16.40
C LEU A 83 -3.31 1.41 17.48
N ASP A 84 -2.15 0.79 17.70
CA ASP A 84 -1.09 1.39 18.49
C ASP A 84 -0.38 2.49 17.68
N PRO A 85 -0.03 3.64 18.29
CA PRO A 85 0.75 4.67 17.62
C PRO A 85 2.12 4.13 17.18
N PHE A 86 2.51 4.43 15.94
CA PHE A 86 3.84 4.06 15.46
C PHE A 86 4.94 4.86 16.16
N PRO A 87 6.14 4.29 16.38
CA PRO A 87 7.27 5.04 16.92
C PRO A 87 7.63 6.25 16.05
N ALA A 88 8.06 7.34 16.69
CA ALA A 88 8.58 8.52 16.01
C ALA A 88 9.85 8.20 15.20
N PHE A 89 10.20 9.11 14.28
CA PHE A 89 11.48 9.01 13.58
C PHE A 89 12.65 9.20 14.57
N PRO A 90 13.74 8.43 14.47
CA PRO A 90 14.89 8.57 15.36
C PRO A 90 15.57 9.94 15.19
N ASP A 91 16.34 10.37 16.19
CA ASP A 91 17.12 11.60 16.13
C ASP A 91 18.43 11.47 15.32
N SER A 92 18.54 10.43 14.51
CA SER A 92 19.66 10.18 13.60
C SER A 92 19.17 9.64 12.25
N ASP A 93 20.03 9.68 11.24
CA ASP A 93 19.85 8.88 10.03
C ASP A 93 19.87 7.37 10.37
N PHE A 94 19.28 6.54 9.51
CA PHE A 94 19.38 5.09 9.63
C PHE A 94 20.76 4.62 9.22
N THR A 95 21.36 3.71 9.98
CA THR A 95 22.72 3.20 9.74
C THR A 95 22.78 1.74 9.31
N GLY A 96 21.69 0.99 9.45
CA GLY A 96 21.72 -0.46 9.28
C GLY A 96 20.43 -1.08 8.74
N LEU A 97 19.72 -0.37 7.86
CA LEU A 97 18.54 -0.95 7.19
C LEU A 97 18.98 -2.18 6.40
N LYS A 98 18.23 -3.27 6.47
CA LYS A 98 18.42 -4.42 5.60
C LYS A 98 17.49 -4.36 4.40
N VAL A 99 17.96 -4.78 3.23
CA VAL A 99 17.07 -5.00 2.09
C VAL A 99 16.26 -6.26 2.34
N LEU A 100 14.99 -6.12 2.72
CA LEU A 100 14.08 -7.25 2.95
C LEU A 100 13.78 -7.97 1.62
N TYR A 101 13.50 -7.18 0.58
CA TYR A 101 13.05 -7.72 -0.69
C TYR A 101 13.40 -6.79 -1.85
N LYS A 102 13.88 -7.37 -2.95
CA LYS A 102 14.02 -6.71 -4.25
C LYS A 102 12.96 -7.27 -5.19
N VAL A 103 11.97 -6.44 -5.50
CA VAL A 103 10.78 -6.82 -6.28
C VAL A 103 11.07 -6.73 -7.77
N LYS A 104 10.79 -7.82 -8.50
CA LYS A 104 10.82 -7.86 -9.97
C LYS A 104 9.51 -7.38 -10.57
N GLY A 105 9.59 -6.56 -11.61
CA GLY A 105 8.44 -6.20 -12.44
C GLY A 105 7.32 -5.46 -11.69
N GLN A 106 6.08 -5.67 -12.16
CA GLN A 106 4.91 -4.95 -11.66
C GLN A 106 4.54 -5.40 -10.24
N CYS A 107 4.42 -4.43 -9.33
CA CYS A 107 4.00 -4.66 -7.94
C CYS A 107 2.81 -3.77 -7.59
N THR A 108 1.61 -4.35 -7.65
CA THR A 108 0.35 -3.66 -7.37
C THR A 108 0.05 -3.65 -5.87
N THR A 109 -0.94 -2.89 -5.44
CA THR A 109 -1.46 -3.01 -4.05
C THR A 109 -2.05 -4.38 -3.72
N ASP A 110 -2.51 -5.16 -4.70
CA ASP A 110 -2.88 -6.57 -4.49
C ASP A 110 -1.66 -7.48 -4.29
N THR A 111 -0.55 -7.13 -4.93
CA THR A 111 0.75 -7.79 -4.74
C THR A 111 1.27 -7.54 -3.32
N ILE A 112 1.10 -6.31 -2.80
CA ILE A 112 1.54 -5.89 -1.46
C ILE A 112 0.57 -6.34 -0.35
N SER A 113 -0.73 -6.22 -0.56
CA SER A 113 -1.77 -6.50 0.42
C SER A 113 -2.99 -7.09 -0.29
N ALA A 114 -2.96 -8.40 -0.50
CA ALA A 114 -4.01 -9.12 -1.22
C ALA A 114 -5.41 -8.88 -0.64
N ALA A 115 -6.43 -8.80 -1.49
CA ALA A 115 -7.83 -8.77 -1.09
C ALA A 115 -8.40 -10.18 -0.86
N GLY A 116 -9.55 -10.50 -1.46
CA GLY A 116 -10.21 -11.80 -1.34
C GLY A 116 -10.42 -12.23 0.12
N PRO A 117 -9.88 -13.38 0.55
CA PRO A 117 -10.09 -13.90 1.90
C PRO A 117 -9.52 -12.99 3.00
N TRP A 118 -8.58 -12.10 2.68
CA TRP A 118 -7.97 -11.18 3.64
C TRP A 118 -8.85 -10.00 4.02
N LEU A 119 -9.92 -9.72 3.26
CA LEU A 119 -10.85 -8.63 3.55
C LEU A 119 -11.48 -8.76 4.94
N LYS A 120 -11.60 -9.99 5.47
CA LYS A 120 -12.07 -10.21 6.83
C LYS A 120 -11.17 -9.56 7.89
N TYR A 121 -9.88 -9.41 7.65
CA TYR A 121 -8.93 -8.84 8.62
C TYR A 121 -8.66 -7.33 8.43
N LYS A 122 -9.44 -6.62 7.59
CA LYS A 122 -9.23 -5.19 7.33
C LYS A 122 -9.21 -4.29 8.57
N GLY A 123 -9.91 -4.65 9.63
CA GLY A 123 -9.89 -3.91 10.89
C GLY A 123 -8.87 -4.42 11.91
N HIS A 124 -8.04 -5.40 11.57
CA HIS A 124 -7.10 -6.05 12.50
C HIS A 124 -5.69 -6.08 11.89
N LEU A 125 -4.93 -5.00 12.09
CA LEU A 125 -3.62 -4.79 11.45
C LEU A 125 -2.65 -5.97 11.63
N PRO A 126 -2.48 -6.57 12.83
CA PRO A 126 -1.60 -7.73 12.97
C PRO A 126 -1.96 -8.92 12.07
N ASN A 127 -3.26 -9.20 11.88
CA ASN A 127 -3.71 -10.37 11.13
C ASN A 127 -3.63 -10.12 9.62
N ILE A 128 -3.93 -8.90 9.17
CA ILE A 128 -3.81 -8.58 7.74
C ILE A 128 -2.35 -8.44 7.32
N SER A 129 -1.43 -8.05 8.22
CA SER A 129 0.02 -8.00 7.95
C SER A 129 0.64 -9.35 7.61
N GLU A 130 -0.01 -10.47 7.94
CA GLU A 130 0.42 -11.82 7.50
C GLU A 130 0.29 -12.02 5.97
N ASN A 131 -0.23 -11.03 5.23
CA ASN A 131 -0.25 -11.02 3.76
C ASN A 131 0.68 -10.00 3.10
N THR A 132 1.56 -9.37 3.88
CA THR A 132 2.48 -8.34 3.37
C THR A 132 3.36 -8.93 2.26
N LEU A 133 3.25 -8.36 1.06
CA LEU A 133 4.04 -8.67 -0.14
C LEU A 133 3.96 -10.12 -0.63
N ILE A 134 2.98 -10.93 -0.20
CA ILE A 134 2.90 -12.35 -0.60
C ILE A 134 2.72 -12.60 -2.10
N GLY A 135 2.35 -11.59 -2.88
CA GLY A 135 2.29 -11.69 -4.34
C GLY A 135 3.58 -11.26 -5.05
N ALA A 136 4.56 -10.70 -4.33
CA ALA A 136 5.76 -10.13 -4.91
C ALA A 136 6.71 -11.21 -5.43
N VAL A 137 7.36 -10.92 -6.55
CA VAL A 137 8.34 -11.79 -7.21
C VAL A 137 9.74 -11.34 -6.85
N ASN A 138 10.60 -12.27 -6.44
CA ASN A 138 11.99 -12.02 -6.13
C ASN A 138 12.78 -11.73 -7.41
N ALA A 139 13.48 -10.60 -7.48
CA ALA A 139 14.28 -10.24 -8.67
C ALA A 139 15.47 -11.15 -8.95
N GLN A 140 15.99 -11.85 -7.93
CA GLN A 140 17.13 -12.75 -8.10
C GLN A 140 16.71 -14.19 -8.43
N THR A 141 15.58 -14.65 -7.87
CA THR A 141 15.20 -16.08 -7.94
C THR A 141 13.93 -16.35 -8.72
N ASP A 142 13.18 -15.32 -9.13
CA ASP A 142 11.88 -15.44 -9.80
C ASP A 142 10.78 -16.14 -8.96
N GLU A 143 11.06 -16.40 -7.68
CA GLU A 143 10.10 -17.02 -6.77
C GLU A 143 9.12 -16.00 -6.19
N VAL A 144 7.88 -16.44 -5.96
CA VAL A 144 6.83 -15.63 -5.32
C VAL A 144 6.80 -15.93 -3.83
N ASN A 145 6.80 -14.88 -2.99
CA ASN A 145 6.74 -15.00 -1.53
C ASN A 145 7.89 -15.78 -0.88
N VAL A 146 9.05 -15.87 -1.55
CA VAL A 146 10.25 -16.49 -0.98
C VAL A 146 11.28 -15.40 -0.69
N ALA A 147 11.50 -15.15 0.60
CA ALA A 147 12.51 -14.23 1.10
C ALA A 147 13.68 -15.01 1.72
N TYR A 148 14.89 -14.51 1.51
CA TYR A 148 16.13 -15.09 2.02
C TYR A 148 16.61 -14.28 3.23
N ASP A 149 16.87 -14.95 4.35
CA ASP A 149 17.38 -14.35 5.58
C ASP A 149 18.92 -14.21 5.54
N LEU A 150 19.50 -13.57 6.55
CA LEU A 150 20.93 -13.32 6.69
C LEU A 150 21.77 -14.62 6.74
N ASP A 151 21.18 -15.70 7.24
CA ASP A 151 21.80 -17.04 7.32
C ASP A 151 21.55 -17.89 6.06
N GLY A 152 20.88 -17.34 5.04
CA GLY A 152 20.53 -18.02 3.80
C GLY A 152 19.29 -18.91 3.89
N LYS A 153 18.63 -19.03 5.06
CA LYS A 153 17.35 -19.74 5.16
C LYS A 153 16.25 -18.95 4.45
N THR A 154 15.29 -19.68 3.90
CA THR A 154 14.12 -19.09 3.25
C THR A 154 12.90 -19.11 4.15
N SER A 155 12.00 -18.15 3.95
CA SER A 155 10.69 -18.08 4.58
C SER A 155 9.74 -17.23 3.75
N GLY A 156 8.47 -17.18 4.15
CA GLY A 156 7.53 -16.19 3.59
C GLY A 156 8.01 -14.76 3.87
N ILE A 157 7.74 -13.83 2.97
CA ILE A 157 8.08 -12.40 3.17
C ILE A 157 7.52 -11.85 4.49
N PRO A 158 6.22 -12.05 4.84
CA PRO A 158 5.70 -11.52 6.10
C PRO A 158 6.30 -12.21 7.33
N GLU A 159 6.67 -13.50 7.22
CA GLU A 159 7.32 -14.24 8.29
C GLU A 159 8.71 -13.67 8.59
N LEU A 160 9.51 -13.45 7.55
CA LEU A 160 10.84 -12.84 7.70
C LEU A 160 10.74 -11.43 8.25
N ALA A 161 9.84 -10.61 7.71
CA ALA A 161 9.66 -9.23 8.16
C ALA A 161 9.23 -9.16 9.63
N LYS A 162 8.34 -10.06 10.07
CA LYS A 162 7.94 -10.20 11.47
C LYS A 162 9.11 -10.60 12.36
N ARG A 163 9.91 -11.58 11.93
CA ARG A 163 11.12 -12.02 12.64
C ARG A 163 12.13 -10.88 12.79
N TRP A 164 12.41 -10.16 11.71
CA TRP A 164 13.30 -9.00 11.72
C TRP A 164 12.80 -7.89 12.63
N ARG A 165 11.50 -7.55 12.58
CA ARG A 165 10.89 -6.62 13.54
C ARG A 165 11.11 -7.04 14.99
N ASP A 166 10.86 -8.30 15.32
CA ASP A 166 11.00 -8.82 16.68
C ASP A 166 12.47 -8.85 17.14
N GLN A 167 13.41 -8.84 16.20
CA GLN A 167 14.86 -8.69 16.43
C GLN A 167 15.35 -7.23 16.41
N GLY A 168 14.47 -6.26 16.16
CA GLY A 168 14.83 -4.85 16.00
C GLY A 168 15.56 -4.52 14.69
N ILE A 169 15.50 -5.41 13.70
CA ILE A 169 16.07 -5.20 12.37
C ILE A 169 15.05 -4.42 11.52
N GLU A 170 15.40 -3.16 11.26
CA GLU A 170 14.66 -2.30 10.35
C GLU A 170 15.06 -2.56 8.90
N TRP A 171 14.14 -2.36 7.98
CA TRP A 171 14.36 -2.75 6.59
C TRP A 171 13.77 -1.80 5.56
N LEU A 172 14.18 -2.02 4.31
CA LEU A 172 13.63 -1.38 3.14
C LEU A 172 13.28 -2.40 2.04
N VAL A 173 12.42 -1.99 1.12
CA VAL A 173 12.12 -2.71 -0.12
C VAL A 173 12.70 -1.94 -1.30
N VAL A 174 13.25 -2.68 -2.27
CA VAL A 174 13.69 -2.14 -3.56
C VAL A 174 12.73 -2.61 -4.65
N ALA A 175 12.23 -1.71 -5.49
CA ALA A 175 11.23 -2.02 -6.49
C ALA A 175 11.44 -1.33 -7.83
N GLU A 176 10.76 -1.82 -8.86
CA GLU A 176 10.77 -1.23 -10.19
C GLU A 176 9.79 -0.04 -10.34
N HIS A 177 9.17 0.11 -11.51
CA HIS A 177 8.30 1.22 -11.85
C HIS A 177 6.89 1.04 -11.27
N ASN A 178 6.25 2.18 -11.03
CA ASN A 178 4.85 2.29 -10.64
C ASN A 178 4.49 1.43 -9.41
N TYR A 179 5.40 1.36 -8.43
CA TYR A 179 5.21 0.56 -7.23
C TYR A 179 3.94 0.98 -6.47
N GLY A 180 3.11 -0.01 -6.14
CA GLY A 180 1.82 0.18 -5.49
C GLY A 180 0.69 0.61 -6.43
N GLU A 181 0.73 0.23 -7.70
CA GLU A 181 -0.36 0.47 -8.64
C GLU A 181 -1.70 -0.14 -8.18
N GLY A 182 -2.80 0.49 -8.57
CA GLY A 182 -4.14 -0.07 -8.44
C GLY A 182 -4.93 0.50 -7.26
N SER A 183 -5.47 -0.38 -6.43
CA SER A 183 -6.45 -0.05 -5.39
C SER A 183 -5.91 0.94 -4.34
N ALA A 184 -6.77 1.84 -3.86
CA ALA A 184 -6.45 2.85 -2.84
C ALA A 184 -6.37 2.29 -1.40
N ARG A 185 -5.83 1.08 -1.21
CA ARG A 185 -5.73 0.42 0.10
C ARG A 185 -4.57 0.98 0.91
N GLU A 186 -4.85 1.62 2.04
CA GLU A 186 -3.83 2.09 2.97
C GLU A 186 -3.11 0.94 3.69
N HIS A 187 -3.72 -0.25 3.76
CA HIS A 187 -3.09 -1.47 4.30
C HIS A 187 -1.76 -1.79 3.64
N ALA A 188 -1.61 -1.52 2.34
CA ALA A 188 -0.34 -1.70 1.63
C ALA A 188 0.79 -0.81 2.17
N ALA A 189 0.51 0.24 2.94
CA ALA A 189 1.50 1.05 3.67
C ALA A 189 1.55 0.71 5.16
N LEU A 190 0.39 0.44 5.79
CA LEU A 190 0.32 0.09 7.21
C LEU A 190 1.05 -1.22 7.52
N GLN A 191 0.92 -2.24 6.67
CA GLN A 191 1.50 -3.55 6.98
C GLN A 191 3.04 -3.54 6.91
N PRO A 192 3.69 -2.98 5.87
CA PRO A 192 5.14 -2.77 5.90
C PRO A 192 5.58 -1.99 7.14
N ARG A 193 4.85 -0.92 7.51
CA ARG A 193 5.20 -0.09 8.67
C ARG A 193 5.12 -0.88 9.98
N TYR A 194 4.07 -1.67 10.14
CA TYR A 194 3.85 -2.55 11.30
C TYR A 194 4.92 -3.65 11.40
N LEU A 195 5.43 -4.12 10.27
CA LEU A 195 6.47 -5.14 10.20
C LEU A 195 7.90 -4.58 10.20
N GLY A 196 8.11 -3.29 10.51
CA GLY A 196 9.45 -2.71 10.68
C GLY A 196 10.04 -2.04 9.43
N GLY A 197 9.27 -1.92 8.35
CA GLY A 197 9.69 -1.21 7.14
C GLY A 197 9.81 0.30 7.38
N ARG A 198 10.94 0.87 6.97
CA ARG A 198 11.25 2.31 7.15
C ARG A 198 11.30 3.07 5.82
N VAL A 199 11.78 2.42 4.77
CA VAL A 199 12.00 3.03 3.45
C VAL A 199 11.44 2.11 2.37
N ILE A 200 10.84 2.70 1.34
CA ILE A 200 10.62 2.01 0.06
C ILE A 200 11.40 2.76 -0.99
N LEU A 201 12.29 2.06 -1.70
CA LEU A 201 13.08 2.60 -2.80
C LEU A 201 12.54 2.03 -4.11
N ALA A 202 12.06 2.87 -5.01
CA ALA A 202 11.48 2.41 -6.29
C ALA A 202 12.02 3.22 -7.47
N LYS A 203 11.83 2.74 -8.71
CA LYS A 203 12.06 3.60 -9.89
C LYS A 203 10.98 4.68 -9.97
N SER A 204 9.73 4.31 -9.69
CA SER A 204 8.62 5.25 -9.55
C SER A 204 7.48 4.68 -8.70
N PHE A 205 6.57 5.53 -8.22
CA PHE A 205 5.42 5.13 -7.39
C PHE A 205 4.09 5.48 -8.03
N ALA A 206 3.06 4.69 -7.72
CA ALA A 206 1.68 5.11 -7.92
C ALA A 206 1.29 6.18 -6.89
N ARG A 207 0.65 7.26 -7.35
CA ARG A 207 0.34 8.48 -6.57
C ARG A 207 -0.32 8.23 -5.20
N ILE A 208 -1.36 7.39 -5.16
CA ILE A 208 -2.12 7.14 -3.93
C ILE A 208 -1.27 6.34 -2.94
N HIS A 209 -0.55 5.32 -3.43
CA HIS A 209 0.30 4.50 -2.59
C HIS A 209 1.45 5.31 -1.98
N GLU A 210 2.12 6.16 -2.77
CA GLU A 210 3.15 7.07 -2.27
C GLU A 210 2.64 7.96 -1.11
N THR A 211 1.42 8.48 -1.25
CA THR A 211 0.78 9.29 -0.20
C THR A 211 0.52 8.47 1.06
N ASN A 212 0.06 7.23 0.91
CA ASN A 212 -0.19 6.33 2.04
C ASN A 212 1.11 5.99 2.78
N LEU A 213 2.21 5.72 2.07
CA LEU A 213 3.53 5.48 2.68
C LEU A 213 3.94 6.66 3.59
N LYS A 214 3.88 7.89 3.06
CA LYS A 214 4.20 9.11 3.82
C LYS A 214 3.30 9.29 5.03
N LYS A 215 1.99 9.02 4.89
CA LYS A 215 1.03 9.09 6.01
C LYS A 215 1.35 8.09 7.13
N GLN A 216 1.89 6.91 6.80
CA GLN A 216 2.29 5.91 7.79
C GLN A 216 3.75 6.07 8.26
N GLY A 217 4.42 7.17 7.89
CA GLY A 217 5.79 7.45 8.31
C GLY A 217 6.86 6.59 7.63
N ILE A 218 6.51 5.89 6.55
CA ILE A 218 7.49 5.26 5.65
C ILE A 218 7.99 6.32 4.67
N VAL A 219 9.29 6.29 4.37
CA VAL A 219 9.91 7.22 3.42
C VAL A 219 9.95 6.60 2.01
N PRO A 220 9.13 7.07 1.06
CA PRO A 220 9.28 6.71 -0.35
C PRO A 220 10.44 7.51 -0.96
N LEU A 221 11.42 6.81 -1.52
CA LEU A 221 12.52 7.37 -2.28
C LEU A 221 12.49 6.80 -3.70
N THR A 222 12.82 7.64 -4.69
CA THR A 222 13.05 7.16 -6.06
C THR A 222 14.51 7.24 -6.44
N PHE A 223 14.97 6.34 -7.29
CA PHE A 223 16.33 6.39 -7.82
C PHE A 223 16.58 7.69 -8.59
N ALA A 224 17.71 8.35 -8.35
CA ALA A 224 18.14 9.45 -9.23
C ALA A 224 18.60 8.90 -10.59
N ASN A 225 19.23 7.72 -10.59
CA ASN A 225 19.59 6.92 -11.75
C ASN A 225 18.97 5.53 -11.62
N GLU A 226 18.03 5.18 -12.49
CA GLU A 226 17.29 3.91 -12.40
C GLU A 226 18.17 2.65 -12.58
N ALA A 227 19.34 2.77 -13.21
CA ALA A 227 20.29 1.67 -13.32
C ALA A 227 20.88 1.25 -11.96
N ASP A 228 20.79 2.11 -10.94
CA ASP A 228 21.23 1.75 -9.59
C ASP A 228 20.34 0.68 -8.93
N TYR A 229 19.14 0.43 -9.46
CA TYR A 229 18.30 -0.70 -9.06
C TYR A 229 19.07 -2.03 -9.11
N ASP A 230 19.90 -2.22 -10.13
CA ASP A 230 20.64 -3.47 -10.33
C ASP A 230 21.73 -3.68 -9.27
N ALA A 231 22.15 -2.62 -8.58
CA ALA A 231 23.17 -2.72 -7.54
C ALA A 231 22.66 -3.34 -6.24
N PHE A 232 21.36 -3.35 -5.96
CA PHE A 232 20.80 -3.86 -4.71
C PHE A 232 20.53 -5.37 -4.77
N GLU A 233 20.75 -6.04 -3.66
CA GLU A 233 20.47 -7.46 -3.44
C GLU A 233 19.77 -7.66 -2.10
N ALA A 234 19.08 -8.80 -1.91
CA ALA A 234 18.52 -9.14 -0.61
C ALA A 234 19.61 -9.20 0.47
N CYS A 235 19.27 -8.77 1.68
CA CYS A 235 20.16 -8.73 2.84
C CYS A 235 21.32 -7.72 2.79
N ASP A 236 21.44 -6.92 1.72
CA ASP A 236 22.36 -5.78 1.71
C ASP A 236 22.07 -4.82 2.88
N GLU A 237 23.11 -4.19 3.40
CA GLU A 237 22.99 -3.18 4.44
C GLU A 237 22.97 -1.78 3.83
N VAL A 238 22.06 -0.93 4.29
CA VAL A 238 21.82 0.39 3.73
C VAL A 238 21.73 1.41 4.85
N ALA A 239 22.57 2.44 4.77
CA ALA A 239 22.44 3.63 5.60
C ALA A 239 21.83 4.77 4.78
N THR A 240 21.05 5.64 5.42
CA THR A 240 20.63 6.91 4.83
C THR A 240 21.64 7.99 5.16
N ARG A 241 21.81 8.96 4.27
CA ARG A 241 22.58 10.18 4.53
C ARG A 241 21.74 11.40 4.15
N GLY A 242 21.57 12.32 5.09
CA GLY A 242 20.82 13.58 4.90
C GLY A 242 19.30 13.42 5.02
N LEU A 243 18.79 12.24 5.35
CA LEU A 243 17.34 12.02 5.47
C LEU A 243 16.77 12.83 6.64
N LEU A 244 17.39 12.76 7.81
CA LEU A 244 16.95 13.52 8.97
C LEU A 244 16.96 15.03 8.70
N ASP A 245 18.00 15.52 8.03
CA ASP A 245 18.14 16.94 7.68
C ASP A 245 17.05 17.38 6.71
N VAL A 246 16.78 16.58 5.66
CA VAL A 246 15.66 16.80 4.73
C VAL A 246 14.32 16.83 5.45
N LEU A 247 14.11 15.93 6.41
CA LEU A 247 12.88 15.91 7.20
C LEU A 247 12.76 17.18 8.07
N LYS A 248 13.83 17.60 8.75
CA LYS A 248 13.84 18.81 9.59
C LYS A 248 13.73 20.10 8.79
N SER A 249 14.22 20.12 7.55
CA SER A 249 14.19 21.29 6.67
C SER A 249 12.86 21.46 5.91
N GLY A 250 11.88 20.58 6.14
CA GLY A 250 10.59 20.60 5.46
C GLY A 250 10.67 20.14 3.99
N GLY A 251 11.56 19.19 3.70
CA GLY A 251 11.71 18.58 2.38
C GLY A 251 12.74 19.26 1.49
N LYS A 252 13.67 20.04 2.07
CA LYS A 252 14.76 20.70 1.32
C LYS A 252 16.07 19.94 1.51
N GLY A 253 16.73 19.60 0.42
CA GLY A 253 18.02 18.90 0.44
C GLY A 253 17.98 17.63 -0.40
N GLU A 254 18.97 16.78 -0.20
CA GLU A 254 19.14 15.54 -0.93
C GLU A 254 19.25 14.39 0.07
N VAL A 255 18.74 13.23 -0.32
CA VAL A 255 18.90 11.98 0.44
C VAL A 255 19.75 11.02 -0.40
N GLU A 256 20.81 10.51 0.20
CA GLU A 256 21.63 9.44 -0.38
C GLU A 256 21.43 8.14 0.40
N LEU A 257 21.58 7.02 -0.28
CA LEU A 257 21.68 5.70 0.32
C LEU A 257 23.10 5.19 0.18
N VAL A 258 23.73 4.84 1.31
CA VAL A 258 25.04 4.19 1.34
C VAL A 258 24.80 2.69 1.40
N LEU A 259 24.93 2.04 0.25
CA LEU A 259 24.79 0.60 0.08
C LEU A 259 26.10 -0.09 0.45
N LYS A 260 26.10 -0.90 1.49
CA LYS A 260 27.23 -1.70 1.94
C LYS A 260 27.03 -3.17 1.58
N LYS A 261 27.95 -3.69 0.79
CA LYS A 261 27.96 -5.07 0.32
C LYS A 261 28.61 -6.01 1.33
N LYS A 262 28.37 -7.31 1.15
CA LYS A 262 28.96 -8.37 1.99
C LYS A 262 30.49 -8.41 1.93
N ASP A 263 31.08 -7.98 0.81
CA ASP A 263 32.53 -7.87 0.64
C ASP A 263 33.15 -6.62 1.30
N GLY A 264 32.33 -5.77 1.93
CA GLY A 264 32.73 -4.53 2.57
C GLY A 264 32.83 -3.33 1.61
N SER A 265 32.58 -3.51 0.31
CA SER A 265 32.51 -2.39 -0.61
C SER A 265 31.27 -1.53 -0.36
N GLU A 266 31.43 -0.22 -0.57
CA GLU A 266 30.35 0.75 -0.42
C GLU A 266 30.04 1.41 -1.75
N LYS A 267 28.75 1.60 -2.04
CA LYS A 267 28.25 2.36 -3.16
C LYS A 267 27.28 3.41 -2.67
N VAL A 268 27.52 4.67 -3.01
CA VAL A 268 26.58 5.75 -2.76
C VAL A 268 25.58 5.80 -3.91
N VAL A 269 24.30 5.72 -3.57
CA VAL A 269 23.17 5.79 -4.51
C VAL A 269 22.39 7.07 -4.23
N LYS A 270 22.34 7.95 -5.22
CA LYS A 270 21.57 9.20 -5.13
C LYS A 270 20.09 8.90 -5.30
N THR A 271 19.25 9.57 -4.51
CA THR A 271 17.79 9.41 -4.57
C THR A 271 17.09 10.75 -4.78
N LYS A 272 15.79 10.66 -5.08
CA LYS A 272 14.86 11.79 -5.16
C LYS A 272 13.68 11.51 -4.22
N HIS A 273 13.00 12.56 -3.80
CA HIS A 273 11.76 12.48 -3.04
C HIS A 273 10.82 13.62 -3.41
N THR A 274 9.54 13.48 -3.04
CA THR A 274 8.52 14.54 -3.22
C THR A 274 7.88 14.93 -1.88
N LEU A 275 8.62 14.73 -0.77
CA LEU A 275 8.20 15.13 0.58
C LEU A 275 7.95 16.64 0.66
N SER A 276 6.72 17.03 1.01
CA SER A 276 6.40 18.40 1.42
C SER A 276 6.67 18.61 2.92
N GLN A 277 6.65 19.87 3.37
CA GLN A 277 6.81 20.22 4.78
C GLN A 277 5.87 19.45 5.72
N ASP A 278 4.58 19.34 5.39
CA ASP A 278 3.62 18.58 6.18
C ASP A 278 3.96 17.08 6.21
N GLN A 279 4.37 16.54 5.06
CA GLN A 279 4.74 15.12 4.93
C GLN A 279 6.01 14.79 5.71
N CYS A 280 6.99 15.70 5.75
CA CYS A 280 8.13 15.58 6.64
C CYS A 280 7.69 15.54 8.11
N GLY A 281 6.73 16.37 8.50
CA GLY A 281 6.11 16.33 9.83
C GLY A 281 5.45 14.98 10.15
N PHE A 282 4.79 14.35 9.18
CA PHE A 282 4.20 13.01 9.35
C PHE A 282 5.27 11.96 9.63
N VAL A 283 6.34 11.95 8.83
CA VAL A 283 7.45 11.01 9.00
C VAL A 283 8.13 11.21 10.35
N LEU A 284 8.47 12.46 10.72
CA LEU A 284 9.10 12.79 12.00
C LEU A 284 8.26 12.34 13.19
N ALA A 285 6.95 12.56 13.15
CA ALA A 285 6.04 12.14 14.22
C ALA A 285 5.80 10.62 14.26
N GLY A 286 6.28 9.86 13.26
CA GLY A 286 6.04 8.42 13.10
C GLY A 286 4.81 8.08 12.25
N SER A 287 3.84 8.99 12.16
CA SER A 287 2.72 8.96 11.22
C SER A 287 1.99 10.31 11.18
N ALA A 288 1.12 10.50 10.18
CA ALA A 288 0.20 11.62 10.14
C ALA A 288 -0.77 11.62 11.32
N LEU A 289 -1.25 10.44 11.74
CA LEU A 289 -2.15 10.30 12.88
C LEU A 289 -1.49 10.73 14.19
N ASN A 290 -0.21 10.38 14.38
CA ASN A 290 0.56 10.81 15.54
C ASN A 290 0.69 12.34 15.60
N LEU A 291 0.99 12.98 14.46
CA LEU A 291 1.11 14.43 14.39
C LEU A 291 -0.23 15.12 14.71
N LEU A 292 -1.33 14.63 14.14
CA LEU A 292 -2.67 15.18 14.40
C LEU A 292 -3.09 14.99 15.86
N ALA A 293 -2.82 13.82 16.44
CA ALA A 293 -3.11 13.54 17.84
C ALA A 293 -2.27 14.40 18.81
N ARG A 294 -1.03 14.75 18.44
CA ARG A 294 -0.20 15.69 19.21
C ARG A 294 -0.78 17.11 19.14
N LYS A 295 -1.04 17.63 17.94
CA LYS A 295 -1.63 18.96 17.75
C LYS A 295 -2.99 19.12 18.44
N GLY A 296 -3.82 18.07 18.39
CA GLY A 296 -5.12 18.07 19.06
C GLY A 296 -5.04 18.11 20.59
N ARG A 297 -3.96 17.56 21.18
CA ARG A 297 -3.70 17.65 22.63
C ARG A 297 -3.21 19.06 23.01
N GLU A 298 -2.23 19.57 22.27
CA GLU A 298 -1.67 20.92 22.47
C GLU A 298 -2.78 21.99 22.41
N MET A 299 -3.68 21.90 21.43
CA MET A 299 -4.81 22.83 21.28
C MET A 299 -5.79 22.76 22.47
N LYS A 300 -6.06 21.57 23.01
CA LYS A 300 -6.91 21.43 24.20
C LYS A 300 -6.25 22.06 25.43
N GLU A 301 -4.95 21.84 25.62
CA GLU A 301 -4.19 22.41 26.74
C GLU A 301 -4.16 23.94 26.68
N GLU A 302 -4.00 24.53 25.50
CA GLU A 302 -4.02 25.98 25.30
C GLU A 302 -5.39 26.60 25.60
N VAL A 303 -6.48 25.92 25.21
CA VAL A 303 -7.85 26.33 25.55
C VAL A 303 -8.08 26.28 27.07
N THR A 304 -7.68 25.20 27.74
CA THR A 304 -7.80 25.07 29.20
C THR A 304 -7.02 26.16 29.93
N ARG A 305 -5.75 26.40 29.53
CA ARG A 305 -4.90 27.42 30.14
C ARG A 305 -5.47 28.83 29.94
N SER A 306 -6.06 29.11 28.78
CA SER A 306 -6.67 30.41 28.50
C SER A 306 -7.92 30.63 29.36
N ALA A 307 -8.73 29.59 29.60
CA ALA A 307 -9.89 29.66 30.49
C ALA A 307 -9.49 29.92 31.95
N GLU A 308 -8.43 29.25 32.45
CA GLU A 308 -7.91 29.45 33.81
C GLU A 308 -7.28 30.83 34.05
N LEU A 309 -6.84 31.53 33.00
CA LEU A 309 -6.28 32.89 33.08
C LEU A 309 -7.36 33.99 32.99
N THR A 310 -8.59 33.64 32.61
CA THR A 310 -9.72 34.57 32.47
C THR A 310 -10.68 34.56 33.66
N ASP A 311 -10.49 33.64 34.62
CA ASP A 311 -11.17 33.60 35.93
C ASP A 311 -10.30 34.25 37.03
#